data_AF-A0A124IKL8-F1
#
_entry.id   AF-A0A124IKL8-F1
#
_cell.length_a   1.000
_cell.length_b   1.000
_cell.length_c   1.000
_cell.angle_alpha   90.00
_cell.angle_beta   90.00
_cell.angle_gamma   90.00
#
_symmetry.space_group_name_H-M   'P 1'
#
loop_
_entity.id
_entity.type
_entity.pdbx_description
1 polymer ?
#
loop_
_entity_poly.entity_id
_entity_poly.type
_entity_poly.pdbx_seq_one_letter_code
_entity_poly.pdbx_strand_id
1 'polypeptide(L)'
;MNSIQKDNRFVTEWGLLLRVGALAAWVTALLIPVAIVSHMVWPPPPWAPGAVADWFVYIQGNPFAGLLNLDFALEFGLVLSIPLYLALYVVLKQNNPSMMVIATSVALLGAFMHLLSNTAIEMMMLSEAHAAATSDMQRTVYLAAGEAMLSSYYGMVFQVSYILGYIAYIIIGIVMRQGKLFSKSTANLGILTGIAGFGFYLPKIGLMLSVLVVLLIGIWNVMVGCRLFQLGKSNHG
;
A
#
# COMPACT_ATOMS: atom_id res chain seq x y z
N MET A 1 30.47 22.97 15.23
CA MET A 1 30.32 21.51 15.14
C MET A 1 30.56 21.11 13.69
N ASN A 2 31.58 20.30 13.40
CA ASN A 2 32.01 20.07 12.01
C ASN A 2 31.04 19.13 11.28
N SER A 3 30.93 19.24 9.95
CA SER A 3 29.95 18.49 9.12
C SER A 3 30.00 16.97 9.37
N ILE A 4 31.20 16.41 9.49
CA ILE A 4 31.46 14.99 9.75
C ILE A 4 30.82 14.52 11.08
N GLN A 5 30.87 15.33 12.14
CA GLN A 5 30.25 15.00 13.43
C GLN A 5 28.71 15.07 13.41
N LYS A 6 28.14 15.81 12.45
CA LYS A 6 26.68 15.90 12.27
C LYS A 6 26.17 14.68 11.49
N ASP A 7 26.91 14.28 10.45
CA ASP A 7 26.58 13.10 9.65
C ASP A 7 26.72 11.80 10.45
N ASN A 8 27.79 11.64 11.24
CA ASN A 8 27.97 10.48 12.10
C ASN A 8 26.88 10.35 13.18
N ARG A 9 26.39 11.48 13.71
CA ARG A 9 25.26 11.46 14.65
C ARG A 9 23.95 11.07 13.98
N PHE A 10 23.67 11.62 12.81
CA PHE A 10 22.46 11.28 12.06
C PHE A 10 22.37 9.78 11.75
N VAL A 11 23.49 9.17 11.35
CA VAL A 11 23.57 7.74 11.04
C VAL A 11 23.43 6.89 12.31
N THR A 12 24.04 7.32 13.42
CA THR A 12 23.93 6.61 14.70
C THR A 12 22.50 6.67 15.26
N GLU A 13 21.83 7.81 15.14
CA GLU A 13 20.47 8.01 15.65
C GLU A 13 19.39 7.36 14.77
N TRP A 14 19.55 7.41 13.45
CA TRP A 14 18.47 7.05 12.51
C TRP A 14 18.82 5.91 11.56
N GLY A 15 20.05 5.40 11.58
CA GLY A 15 20.53 4.38 10.64
C GLY A 15 19.70 3.10 10.62
N LEU A 16 19.21 2.64 11.79
CA LEU A 16 18.31 1.50 11.87
C LEU A 16 16.99 1.78 11.13
N LEU A 17 16.35 2.92 11.42
CA LEU A 17 15.08 3.30 10.78
C LEU A 17 15.23 3.44 9.27
N LEU A 18 16.36 4.00 8.78
CA LEU A 18 16.63 4.11 7.34
C LEU A 18 16.78 2.74 6.68
N ARG A 19 17.45 1.78 7.34
CA ARG A 19 17.61 0.41 6.82
C ARG A 19 16.31 -0.37 6.84
N VAL A 20 15.53 -0.26 7.91
CA VAL A 20 14.21 -0.90 8.02
C VAL A 20 13.25 -0.29 7.00
N GLY A 21 13.23 1.04 6.85
CA GLY A 21 12.44 1.72 5.83
C GLY A 21 12.85 1.35 4.40
N ALA A 22 14.14 1.12 4.15
CA ALA A 22 14.61 0.62 2.86
C ALA A 22 14.15 -0.82 2.57
N LEU A 23 14.30 -1.71 3.55
CA LEU A 23 13.85 -3.10 3.45
C LEU A 23 12.33 -3.15 3.22
N ALA A 24 11.58 -2.38 3.99
CA ALA A 24 10.14 -2.20 3.82
C ALA A 24 9.78 -1.80 2.38
N ALA A 25 10.41 -0.76 1.84
CA ALA A 25 10.16 -0.31 0.48
C ALA A 25 10.40 -1.42 -0.55
N TRP A 26 11.50 -2.17 -0.43
CA TRP A 26 11.80 -3.28 -1.34
C TRP A 26 10.82 -4.44 -1.22
N VAL A 27 10.43 -4.81 0.00
CA VAL A 27 9.45 -5.88 0.21
C VAL A 27 8.08 -5.47 -0.33
N THR A 28 7.62 -4.24 -0.06
CA THR A 28 6.38 -3.70 -0.64
C THR A 28 6.46 -3.68 -2.18
N ALA A 29 7.61 -3.31 -2.76
CA ALA A 29 7.80 -3.35 -4.20
C ALA A 29 7.77 -4.77 -4.78
N LEU A 30 8.26 -5.77 -4.04
CA LEU A 30 8.25 -7.19 -4.43
C LEU A 30 6.85 -7.81 -4.33
N LEU A 31 6.01 -7.34 -3.42
CA LEU A 31 4.63 -7.85 -3.27
C LEU A 31 3.75 -7.49 -4.47
N ILE A 32 4.06 -6.42 -5.20
CA ILE A 32 3.33 -6.00 -6.40
C ILE A 32 3.37 -7.05 -7.53
N PRO A 33 4.54 -7.51 -8.02
CA PRO A 33 4.58 -8.54 -9.04
C PRO A 33 4.02 -9.88 -8.52
N VAL A 34 4.13 -10.19 -7.23
CA VAL A 34 3.48 -11.36 -6.63
C VAL A 34 1.96 -11.26 -6.76
N ALA A 35 1.38 -10.12 -6.42
CA ALA A 35 -0.06 -9.88 -6.58
C ALA A 35 -0.49 -9.98 -8.05
N ILE A 36 0.26 -9.36 -8.98
CA ILE A 36 -0.03 -9.43 -10.42
C ILE A 36 0.00 -10.88 -10.94
N VAL A 37 1.04 -11.63 -10.61
CA VAL A 37 1.16 -13.04 -11.01
C VAL A 37 0.04 -13.87 -10.40
N SER A 38 -0.33 -13.62 -9.15
CA SER A 38 -1.47 -14.30 -8.49
C SER A 38 -2.77 -14.10 -9.27
N HIS A 39 -3.07 -12.87 -9.67
CA HIS A 39 -4.28 -12.55 -10.45
C HIS A 39 -4.27 -13.17 -11.86
N MET A 40 -3.09 -13.40 -12.44
CA MET A 40 -2.95 -14.05 -13.74
C MET A 40 -3.08 -15.58 -13.65
N VAL A 41 -2.48 -16.18 -12.63
CA VAL A 41 -2.46 -17.64 -12.42
C VAL A 41 -3.80 -18.13 -11.87
N TRP A 42 -4.39 -17.36 -10.96
CA TRP A 42 -5.70 -17.63 -10.37
C TRP A 42 -6.61 -16.40 -10.56
N PRO A 43 -7.23 -16.24 -11.75
CA PRO A 43 -8.14 -15.13 -12.01
C PRO A 43 -9.26 -15.07 -10.96
N PRO A 44 -9.49 -13.91 -10.32
CA PRO A 44 -10.53 -13.79 -9.32
C PRO A 44 -11.93 -13.81 -9.94
N PRO A 45 -12.95 -14.19 -9.16
CA PRO A 45 -14.34 -13.90 -9.50
C PRO A 45 -14.58 -12.40 -9.66
N PRO A 46 -15.67 -11.98 -10.32
CA PRO A 46 -15.96 -10.57 -10.50
C PRO A 46 -16.21 -9.87 -9.16
N TRP A 47 -15.73 -8.62 -9.05
CA TRP A 47 -16.03 -7.72 -7.95
C TRP A 47 -17.36 -6.99 -8.21
N ALA A 48 -18.47 -7.72 -8.11
CA ALA A 48 -19.81 -7.21 -8.38
C ALA A 48 -20.86 -7.79 -7.43
N PRO A 49 -21.96 -7.06 -7.17
CA PRO A 49 -23.08 -7.60 -6.40
C PRO A 49 -23.60 -8.91 -7.00
N GLY A 50 -23.85 -9.91 -6.15
CA GLY A 50 -24.29 -11.25 -6.54
C GLY A 50 -23.17 -12.26 -6.79
N ALA A 51 -21.90 -11.85 -6.71
CA ALA A 51 -20.75 -12.71 -6.94
C ALA A 51 -20.23 -13.43 -5.69
N VAL A 52 -20.84 -13.22 -4.50
CA VAL A 52 -20.31 -13.78 -3.24
C VAL A 52 -20.23 -15.32 -3.28
N ALA A 53 -21.19 -15.98 -3.94
CA ALA A 53 -21.22 -17.43 -4.02
C ALA A 53 -19.99 -17.96 -4.78
N ASP A 54 -19.63 -17.29 -5.88
CA ASP A 54 -18.43 -17.61 -6.65
C ASP A 54 -17.17 -17.35 -5.82
N TRP A 55 -17.12 -16.25 -5.07
CA TRP A 55 -16.04 -15.96 -4.13
C TRP A 55 -15.90 -17.02 -3.04
N PHE A 56 -16.99 -17.50 -2.45
CA PHE A 56 -16.93 -18.54 -1.43
C PHE A 56 -16.42 -19.86 -2.00
N VAL A 57 -16.92 -20.29 -3.17
CA VAL A 57 -16.42 -21.49 -3.85
C VAL A 57 -14.94 -21.34 -4.19
N TYR A 58 -14.53 -20.16 -4.66
CA TYR A 58 -13.15 -19.84 -5.00
C TYR A 58 -12.21 -19.93 -3.79
N ILE A 59 -12.59 -19.29 -2.68
CA ILE A 59 -11.81 -19.30 -1.43
C ILE A 59 -11.72 -20.72 -0.86
N GLN A 60 -12.82 -21.47 -0.84
CA GLN A 60 -12.82 -22.85 -0.34
C GLN A 60 -11.96 -23.78 -1.21
N GLY A 61 -11.95 -23.57 -2.53
CA GLY A 61 -11.15 -24.35 -3.46
C GLY A 61 -9.65 -24.06 -3.35
N ASN A 62 -9.27 -22.81 -3.07
CA ASN A 62 -7.89 -22.41 -2.85
C ASN A 62 -7.80 -21.21 -1.89
N PRO A 63 -7.73 -21.44 -0.56
CA PRO A 63 -7.75 -20.35 0.42
C PRO A 63 -6.59 -19.38 0.25
N PHE A 64 -5.43 -19.88 -0.16
CA PHE A 64 -4.25 -19.06 -0.40
C PHE A 64 -4.47 -18.09 -1.57
N ALA A 65 -4.96 -18.58 -2.71
CA ALA A 65 -5.31 -17.71 -3.84
C ALA A 65 -6.49 -16.78 -3.51
N GLY A 66 -7.45 -17.24 -2.70
CA GLY A 66 -8.53 -16.44 -2.15
C GLY A 66 -8.00 -15.21 -1.42
N LEU A 67 -7.12 -15.40 -0.44
CA LEU A 67 -6.52 -14.31 0.32
C LEU A 67 -5.69 -13.36 -0.56
N LEU A 68 -4.88 -13.90 -1.48
CA LEU A 68 -4.05 -13.07 -2.36
C LEU A 68 -4.88 -12.19 -3.29
N ASN A 69 -5.99 -12.71 -3.81
CA ASN A 69 -6.89 -11.97 -4.69
C ASN A 69 -7.88 -11.05 -3.95
N LEU A 70 -7.98 -11.15 -2.62
CA LEU A 70 -8.62 -10.18 -1.73
C LEU A 70 -7.59 -9.15 -1.21
N ASP A 71 -6.53 -8.90 -1.99
CA ASP A 71 -5.42 -7.98 -1.74
C ASP A 71 -4.60 -8.20 -0.44
N PHE A 72 -4.73 -9.33 0.24
CA PHE A 72 -4.05 -9.57 1.53
C PHE A 72 -2.52 -9.35 1.47
N ALA A 73 -1.88 -9.70 0.35
CA ALA A 73 -0.45 -9.45 0.15
C ALA A 73 -0.12 -7.95 0.09
N LEU A 74 -0.97 -7.14 -0.56
CA LEU A 74 -0.77 -5.69 -0.65
C LEU A 74 -1.06 -5.01 0.69
N GLU A 75 -2.00 -5.52 1.47
CA GLU A 75 -2.24 -5.07 2.86
C GLU A 75 -1.01 -5.25 3.75
N PHE A 76 -0.34 -6.39 3.63
CA PHE A 76 0.94 -6.58 4.32
C PHE A 76 1.99 -5.54 3.87
N GLY A 77 2.01 -5.22 2.58
CA GLY A 77 2.83 -4.15 2.02
C GLY A 77 2.53 -2.76 2.61
N LEU A 78 1.28 -2.47 2.99
CA LEU A 78 0.86 -1.24 3.64
C LEU A 78 1.35 -1.16 5.09
N VAL A 79 1.28 -2.24 5.85
CA VAL A 79 1.88 -2.30 7.20
C VAL A 79 3.39 -2.02 7.12
N LEU A 80 4.06 -2.65 6.15
CA LEU A 80 5.49 -2.43 5.91
C LEU A 80 5.80 -0.99 5.46
N SER A 81 4.87 -0.29 4.82
CA SER A 81 5.08 1.11 4.42
C SER A 81 5.24 2.09 5.60
N ILE A 82 4.81 1.71 6.81
CA ILE A 82 4.91 2.55 8.02
C ILE A 82 6.36 2.98 8.30
N PRO A 83 7.34 2.06 8.49
CA PRO A 83 8.73 2.45 8.68
C PRO A 83 9.33 3.20 7.47
N LEU A 84 8.85 2.96 6.25
CA LEU A 84 9.25 3.73 5.07
C LEU A 84 8.84 5.22 5.21
N TYR A 85 7.58 5.50 5.54
CA TYR A 85 7.11 6.88 5.71
C TYR A 85 7.78 7.59 6.88
N LEU A 86 8.08 6.87 7.97
CA LEU A 86 8.84 7.40 9.10
C LEU A 86 10.30 7.71 8.72
N ALA A 87 10.95 6.83 7.96
CA ALA A 87 12.30 7.08 7.43
C ALA A 87 12.33 8.31 6.52
N LEU A 88 11.34 8.44 5.63
CA LEU A 88 11.18 9.61 4.76
C LEU A 88 10.96 10.89 5.56
N TYR A 89 10.15 10.87 6.62
CA TYR A 89 9.96 12.00 7.54
C TYR A 89 11.30 12.50 8.09
N VAL A 90 12.11 11.60 8.66
CA VAL A 90 13.38 11.94 9.28
C VAL A 90 14.35 12.61 8.29
N VAL A 91 14.40 12.12 7.06
CA VAL A 91 15.32 12.61 6.02
C VAL A 91 14.83 13.92 5.40
N LEU A 92 13.52 14.06 5.18
CA LEU A 92 12.94 15.18 4.42
C LEU A 92 12.49 16.35 5.29
N LYS A 93 12.28 16.16 6.60
CA LYS A 93 11.85 17.24 7.52
C LYS A 93 12.82 18.42 7.57
N GLN A 94 14.09 18.21 7.19
CA GLN A 94 15.09 19.29 7.13
C GLN A 94 14.79 20.31 6.03
N ASN A 95 14.08 19.91 4.96
CA ASN A 95 13.71 20.80 3.87
C ASN A 95 12.40 21.52 4.17
N ASN A 96 11.40 20.78 4.67
CA ASN A 96 10.10 21.34 5.03
C ASN A 96 9.41 20.49 6.11
N PRO A 97 9.57 20.84 7.40
CA PRO A 97 9.05 20.03 8.49
C PRO A 97 7.52 20.00 8.49
N SER A 98 6.86 21.13 8.21
CA SER A 98 5.39 21.22 8.22
C SER A 98 4.77 20.33 7.16
N MET A 99 5.26 20.37 5.92
CA MET A 99 4.78 19.51 4.85
C MET A 99 5.03 18.03 5.16
N MET A 100 6.17 17.68 5.73
CA MET A 100 6.46 16.28 6.08
C MET A 100 5.61 15.77 7.24
N VAL A 101 5.28 16.59 8.25
CA VAL A 101 4.30 16.19 9.28
C VAL A 101 2.96 15.89 8.64
N ILE A 102 2.46 16.77 7.76
CA ILE A 102 1.18 16.55 7.06
C ILE A 102 1.25 15.28 6.21
N ALA A 103 2.29 15.13 5.38
CA ALA A 103 2.42 14.01 4.47
C ALA A 103 2.48 12.67 5.19
N THR A 104 3.29 12.57 6.25
CA THR A 104 3.44 11.34 7.03
C THR A 104 2.15 11.03 7.80
N SER A 105 1.50 12.01 8.42
CA SER A 105 0.22 11.79 9.11
C SER A 105 -0.86 11.29 8.16
N VAL A 106 -0.98 11.92 6.99
CA VAL A 106 -1.95 11.53 5.96
C VAL A 106 -1.61 10.15 5.37
N ALA A 107 -0.34 9.84 5.13
CA ALA A 107 0.08 8.52 4.65
C ALA A 107 -0.26 7.41 5.65
N LEU A 108 0.03 7.62 6.94
CA LEU A 108 -0.23 6.64 7.99
C LEU A 108 -1.73 6.48 8.24
N LEU A 109 -2.50 7.57 8.24
CA LEU A 109 -3.96 7.50 8.32
C LEU A 109 -4.55 6.76 7.12
N GLY A 110 -4.07 7.07 5.91
CA GLY A 110 -4.47 6.37 4.68
C GLY A 110 -4.18 4.87 4.76
N ALA A 111 -2.96 4.48 5.13
CA ALA A 111 -2.59 3.08 5.29
C ALA A 111 -3.47 2.37 6.35
N PHE A 112 -3.72 3.01 7.49
CA PHE A 112 -4.59 2.45 8.53
C PHE A 112 -6.03 2.29 8.04
N MET A 113 -6.58 3.29 7.35
CA MET A 113 -7.92 3.19 6.77
C MET A 113 -8.01 2.08 5.72
N HIS A 114 -6.99 1.92 4.88
CA HIS A 114 -7.00 0.87 3.86
C HIS A 114 -7.04 -0.53 4.49
N LEU A 115 -6.23 -0.76 5.53
CA LEU A 115 -6.25 -1.99 6.31
C LEU A 115 -7.63 -2.28 6.91
N LEU A 116 -8.36 -1.24 7.33
CA LEU A 116 -9.71 -1.36 7.86
C LEU A 116 -10.78 -1.58 6.77
N SER A 117 -10.50 -1.27 5.51
CA SER A 117 -11.42 -1.54 4.40
C SER A 117 -11.30 -2.95 3.84
N ASN A 118 -10.19 -3.64 4.12
CA ASN A 118 -9.98 -5.01 3.65
C ASN A 118 -10.92 -5.99 4.35
N THR A 119 -11.53 -6.90 3.60
CA THR A 119 -12.47 -7.90 4.12
C THR A 119 -11.99 -9.35 3.88
N ALA A 120 -10.71 -9.55 3.60
CA ALA A 120 -10.18 -10.85 3.16
C ALA A 120 -10.41 -11.96 4.19
N ILE A 121 -10.13 -11.67 5.46
CA ILE A 121 -10.27 -12.64 6.55
C ILE A 121 -11.74 -12.90 6.84
N GLU A 122 -12.58 -11.85 6.86
CA GLU A 122 -14.02 -11.94 7.05
C GLU A 122 -14.67 -12.79 5.96
N MET A 123 -14.30 -12.57 4.69
CA MET A 123 -14.77 -13.35 3.55
C MET A 123 -14.36 -14.82 3.67
N MET A 124 -13.14 -15.10 4.14
CA MET A 124 -12.69 -16.48 4.38
C MET A 124 -13.51 -17.14 5.49
N MET A 125 -13.68 -16.49 6.65
CA MET A 125 -14.48 -17.00 7.76
C MET A 125 -15.95 -17.23 7.37
N LEU A 126 -16.54 -16.30 6.62
CA LEU A 126 -17.91 -16.44 6.12
C LEU A 126 -18.02 -17.58 5.11
N SER A 127 -17.02 -17.78 4.25
CA SER A 127 -17.00 -18.91 3.31
C SER A 127 -16.95 -20.25 4.03
N GLU A 128 -16.16 -20.38 5.10
CA GLU A 128 -16.08 -21.59 5.91
C GLU A 128 -17.39 -21.85 6.65
N ALA A 129 -17.98 -20.81 7.24
CA ALA A 129 -19.27 -20.90 7.91
C ALA A 129 -20.40 -21.30 6.94
N HIS A 130 -20.37 -20.78 5.70
CA HIS A 130 -21.28 -21.18 4.64
C HIS A 130 -21.13 -22.66 4.27
N ALA A 131 -19.89 -23.17 4.17
CA ALA A 131 -19.63 -24.58 3.87
C ALA A 131 -20.10 -25.52 4.99
N ALA A 132 -19.96 -25.10 6.25
CA ALA A 132 -20.38 -25.88 7.42
C ALA A 132 -21.89 -25.81 7.72
N ALA A 133 -22.62 -24.91 7.07
CA ALA A 133 -24.05 -24.70 7.32
C ALA A 133 -24.89 -25.94 6.99
N THR A 134 -25.79 -26.31 7.91
CA THR A 134 -26.61 -27.52 7.81
C THR A 134 -28.02 -27.26 7.28
N SER A 135 -28.39 -25.99 7.07
CA SER A 135 -29.68 -25.60 6.49
C SER A 135 -29.52 -24.53 5.42
N ASP A 136 -30.45 -24.49 4.48
CA ASP A 136 -30.46 -23.48 3.41
C ASP A 136 -30.64 -22.07 3.97
N MET A 137 -31.43 -21.92 5.04
CA MET A 137 -31.58 -20.66 5.76
C MET A 137 -30.23 -20.14 6.28
N GLN A 138 -29.40 -21.00 6.90
CA GLN A 138 -28.07 -20.59 7.36
C GLN A 138 -27.15 -20.21 6.20
N ARG A 139 -27.16 -20.97 5.10
CA ARG A 139 -26.38 -20.64 3.89
C ARG A 139 -26.75 -19.26 3.35
N THR A 140 -28.05 -18.97 3.22
CA THR A 140 -28.52 -17.67 2.76
C THR A 140 -28.05 -16.52 3.67
N VAL A 141 -28.03 -16.71 4.99
CA VAL A 141 -27.51 -15.69 5.93
C VAL A 141 -26.04 -15.39 5.67
N TYR A 142 -25.20 -16.42 5.49
CA TYR A 142 -23.77 -16.21 5.22
C TYR A 142 -23.50 -15.60 3.83
N LEU A 143 -24.29 -15.97 2.82
CA LEU A 143 -24.21 -15.32 1.50
C LEU A 143 -24.57 -13.83 1.61
N ALA A 144 -25.66 -13.48 2.30
CA ALA A 144 -26.05 -12.08 2.50
C ALA A 144 -24.99 -11.28 3.25
N ALA A 145 -24.36 -11.87 4.29
CA ALA A 145 -23.26 -11.25 5.01
C ALA A 145 -22.02 -11.04 4.11
N GLY A 146 -21.69 -12.02 3.27
CA GLY A 146 -20.57 -11.89 2.34
C GLY A 146 -20.84 -10.88 1.22
N GLU A 147 -22.08 -10.75 0.72
CA GLU A 147 -22.45 -9.67 -0.21
C GLU A 147 -22.23 -8.28 0.40
N ALA A 148 -22.54 -8.12 1.70
CA ALA A 148 -22.28 -6.88 2.41
C ALA A 148 -20.77 -6.60 2.51
N MET A 149 -19.94 -7.61 2.81
CA MET A 149 -18.48 -7.49 2.83
C MET A 149 -17.92 -7.13 1.44
N LEU A 150 -18.35 -7.84 0.40
CA LEU A 150 -17.93 -7.61 -0.99
C LEU A 150 -18.31 -6.21 -1.48
N SER A 151 -19.51 -5.75 -1.15
CA SER A 151 -19.98 -4.40 -1.48
C SER A 151 -19.21 -3.30 -0.73
N SER A 152 -18.79 -3.58 0.50
CA SER A 152 -18.04 -2.63 1.32
C SER A 152 -16.56 -2.51 0.93
N TYR A 153 -16.01 -3.47 0.19
CA TYR A 153 -14.59 -3.55 -0.16
C TYR A 153 -14.07 -2.28 -0.84
N TYR A 154 -14.78 -1.78 -1.85
CA TYR A 154 -14.48 -0.48 -2.51
C TYR A 154 -15.29 0.68 -1.94
N GLY A 155 -15.82 0.54 -0.72
CA GLY A 155 -16.65 1.52 -0.04
C GLY A 155 -15.87 2.76 0.43
N MET A 156 -16.55 3.63 1.19
CA MET A 156 -16.02 4.96 1.56
C MET A 156 -14.66 4.92 2.25
N VAL A 157 -14.40 3.92 3.11
CA VAL A 157 -13.12 3.80 3.82
C VAL A 157 -11.97 3.57 2.83
N PHE A 158 -12.16 2.66 1.87
CA PHE A 158 -11.21 2.43 0.77
C PHE A 158 -10.99 3.71 -0.04
N GLN A 159 -12.06 4.40 -0.44
CA GLN A 159 -11.95 5.61 -1.27
C GLN A 159 -11.15 6.72 -0.58
N VAL A 160 -11.45 6.98 0.70
CA VAL A 160 -10.72 8.00 1.47
C VAL A 160 -9.25 7.58 1.64
N SER A 161 -8.97 6.30 1.91
CA SER A 161 -7.61 5.81 2.06
C SER A 161 -6.72 6.10 0.84
N TYR A 162 -7.27 5.90 -0.37
CA TYR A 162 -6.59 6.16 -1.63
C TYR A 162 -6.32 7.64 -1.86
N ILE A 163 -7.32 8.49 -1.65
CA ILE A 163 -7.17 9.95 -1.78
C ILE A 163 -6.06 10.45 -0.84
N LEU A 164 -6.07 10.00 0.42
CA LEU A 164 -5.03 10.36 1.39
C LEU A 164 -3.65 9.88 0.92
N GLY A 165 -3.52 8.62 0.49
CA GLY A 165 -2.28 8.09 -0.07
C GLY A 165 -1.76 8.92 -1.25
N TYR A 166 -2.61 9.25 -2.22
CA TYR A 166 -2.24 10.03 -3.40
C TYR A 166 -1.75 11.44 -3.03
N ILE A 167 -2.45 12.10 -2.10
CA ILE A 167 -2.02 13.41 -1.57
C ILE A 167 -0.66 13.28 -0.88
N ALA A 168 -0.43 12.24 -0.08
CA ALA A 168 0.85 12.02 0.56
C ALA A 168 2.00 11.85 -0.45
N TYR A 169 1.80 11.08 -1.52
CA TYR A 169 2.77 10.92 -2.61
C TYR A 169 3.14 12.25 -3.27
N ILE A 170 2.14 13.10 -3.54
CA ILE A 170 2.35 14.44 -4.12
C ILE A 170 3.18 15.31 -3.16
N ILE A 171 2.78 15.40 -1.89
CA ILE A 171 3.47 16.24 -0.90
C ILE A 171 4.92 15.76 -0.69
N ILE A 172 5.13 14.44 -0.52
CA ILE A 172 6.48 13.87 -0.37
C ILE A 172 7.35 14.20 -1.58
N GLY A 173 6.82 14.02 -2.80
CA GLY A 173 7.53 14.34 -4.02
C GLY A 173 7.89 15.84 -4.13
N ILE A 174 6.98 16.74 -3.72
CA ILE A 174 7.25 18.18 -3.65
C ILE A 174 8.37 18.49 -2.65
N VAL A 175 8.37 17.87 -1.46
CA VAL A 175 9.44 18.10 -0.48
C VAL A 175 10.77 17.50 -0.94
N MET A 176 10.76 16.35 -1.62
CA MET A 176 11.96 15.78 -2.24
C MET A 176 12.61 16.75 -3.24
N ARG A 177 11.81 17.52 -3.99
CA ARG A 177 12.30 18.54 -4.94
C ARG A 177 13.03 19.71 -4.28
N GLN A 178 12.76 19.98 -3.02
CA GLN A 178 13.34 21.11 -2.29
C GLN A 178 14.77 20.81 -1.80
N GLY A 179 15.16 19.53 -1.75
CA GLY A 179 16.48 19.07 -1.33
C GLY A 179 17.31 18.43 -2.44
N LYS A 180 18.53 18.01 -2.09
CA LYS A 180 19.45 17.26 -2.97
C LYS A 180 19.61 15.79 -2.56
N LEU A 181 18.91 15.35 -1.51
CA LEU A 181 19.04 14.01 -0.96
C LEU A 181 18.45 12.94 -1.89
N PHE A 182 17.37 13.25 -2.59
CA PHE A 182 16.76 12.39 -3.60
C PHE A 182 16.94 12.99 -5.01
N SER A 183 16.96 12.13 -6.02
CA SER A 183 17.05 12.59 -7.41
C SER A 183 15.77 13.31 -7.84
N LYS A 184 15.88 14.22 -8.82
CA LYS A 184 14.71 14.86 -9.43
C LYS A 184 13.75 13.83 -10.03
N SER A 185 14.27 12.73 -10.56
CA SER A 185 13.47 11.63 -11.12
C SER A 185 12.64 10.94 -10.04
N THR A 186 13.23 10.61 -8.88
CA THR A 186 12.50 10.02 -7.73
C THR A 186 11.40 10.95 -7.25
N ALA A 187 11.71 12.24 -7.14
CA ALA A 187 10.76 13.25 -6.68
C ALA A 187 9.59 13.42 -7.66
N ASN A 188 9.89 13.56 -8.96
CA ASN A 188 8.89 13.69 -10.01
C ASN A 188 8.03 12.42 -10.14
N LEU A 189 8.61 11.24 -9.97
CA LEU A 189 7.88 9.97 -9.99
C LEU A 189 6.87 9.90 -8.83
N GLY A 190 7.22 10.38 -7.64
CA GLY A 190 6.28 10.45 -6.52
C GLY A 190 5.09 11.37 -6.82
N ILE A 191 5.36 12.57 -7.38
CA ILE A 191 4.31 13.51 -7.80
C ILE A 191 3.42 12.88 -8.88
N LEU A 192 4.03 12.30 -9.91
CA LEU A 192 3.31 11.66 -11.01
C LEU A 192 2.44 10.51 -10.50
N THR A 193 2.96 9.69 -9.59
CA THR A 193 2.24 8.56 -9.00
C THR A 193 0.98 9.03 -8.27
N GLY A 194 1.10 10.07 -7.43
CA GLY A 194 -0.06 10.61 -6.72
C GLY A 194 -1.08 11.27 -7.65
N ILE A 195 -0.65 12.01 -8.68
CA ILE A 195 -1.57 12.58 -9.68
C ILE A 195 -2.26 11.48 -10.49
N ALA A 196 -1.50 10.49 -10.98
CA ALA A 196 -2.02 9.37 -11.74
C ALA A 196 -2.99 8.52 -10.92
N GLY A 197 -2.81 8.45 -9.59
CA GLY A 197 -3.72 7.81 -8.64
C GLY A 197 -5.16 8.28 -8.79
N PHE A 198 -5.40 9.58 -8.96
CA PHE A 198 -6.74 10.12 -9.20
C PHE A 198 -7.39 9.64 -10.51
N GLY A 199 -6.60 9.07 -11.42
CA GLY A 199 -7.09 8.39 -12.61
C GLY A 199 -8.01 7.20 -12.29
N PHE A 200 -7.94 6.62 -11.09
CA PHE A 200 -8.85 5.58 -10.62
C PHE A 200 -10.34 5.99 -10.73
N TYR A 201 -10.63 7.28 -10.59
CA TYR A 201 -11.99 7.82 -10.65
C TYR A 201 -12.49 8.08 -12.08
N LEU A 202 -11.68 7.81 -13.11
CA LEU A 202 -12.08 7.97 -14.50
C LEU A 202 -13.00 6.80 -14.93
N PRO A 203 -14.18 7.09 -15.51
CA PRO A 203 -15.08 6.04 -15.98
C PRO A 203 -14.41 5.10 -16.99
N LYS A 204 -14.72 3.80 -16.89
CA LYS A 204 -14.27 2.72 -17.80
C LYS A 204 -12.77 2.38 -17.76
N ILE A 205 -11.89 3.35 -17.55
CA ILE A 205 -10.43 3.16 -17.59
C ILE A 205 -9.76 3.20 -16.20
N GLY A 206 -10.48 3.62 -15.16
CA GLY A 206 -9.94 3.80 -13.82
C GLY A 206 -9.28 2.55 -13.23
N LEU A 207 -9.89 1.38 -13.43
CA LEU A 207 -9.31 0.10 -12.98
C LEU A 207 -7.98 -0.19 -13.69
N MET A 208 -7.90 0.03 -15.00
CA MET A 208 -6.65 -0.15 -15.75
C MET A 208 -5.55 0.82 -15.30
N LEU A 209 -5.93 2.07 -15.02
CA LEU A 209 -5.01 3.07 -14.48
C LEU A 209 -4.54 2.73 -13.06
N SER A 210 -5.36 2.07 -12.24
CA SER A 210 -4.94 1.64 -10.90
C SER A 210 -3.77 0.65 -10.94
N VAL A 211 -3.77 -0.28 -11.90
CA VAL A 211 -2.66 -1.22 -12.11
C VAL A 211 -1.38 -0.47 -12.50
N LEU A 212 -1.49 0.52 -13.39
CA LEU A 212 -0.36 1.38 -13.73
C LEU A 212 0.19 2.13 -12.51
N VAL A 213 -0.69 2.69 -11.68
CA VAL A 213 -0.31 3.41 -10.46
C VAL A 213 0.42 2.50 -9.47
N VAL A 214 -0.05 1.26 -9.29
CA VAL A 214 0.61 0.27 -8.43
C VAL A 214 2.03 -0.03 -8.95
N LEU A 215 2.22 -0.16 -10.26
CA LEU A 215 3.57 -0.31 -10.84
C LEU A 215 4.47 0.90 -10.60
N LEU A 216 3.93 2.12 -10.72
CA LEU A 216 4.67 3.35 -10.42
C LEU A 216 5.09 3.42 -8.94
N ILE A 217 4.21 3.00 -8.02
CA ILE A 217 4.51 2.85 -6.60
C ILE A 217 5.69 1.88 -6.39
N GLY A 218 5.67 0.72 -7.06
CA GLY A 218 6.76 -0.26 -6.97
C GLY A 218 8.10 0.31 -7.42
N ILE A 219 8.14 0.97 -8.57
CA ILE A 219 9.36 1.62 -9.08
C ILE A 219 9.84 2.70 -8.11
N TRP A 220 8.93 3.53 -7.62
CA TRP A 220 9.27 4.60 -6.67
C TRP A 220 9.83 4.03 -5.35
N ASN A 221 9.21 2.97 -4.82
CA ASN A 221 9.67 2.27 -3.63
C ASN A 221 11.09 1.70 -3.80
N VAL A 222 11.41 1.11 -4.95
CA VAL A 222 12.78 0.63 -5.25
C VAL A 222 13.77 1.79 -5.22
N MET A 223 13.46 2.90 -5.90
CA MET A 223 14.34 4.08 -5.95
C MET A 223 14.57 4.69 -4.56
N VAL A 224 13.50 4.84 -3.77
CA VAL A 224 13.55 5.38 -2.42
C VAL A 224 14.29 4.44 -1.48
N GLY A 225 13.99 3.14 -1.52
CA GLY A 225 14.63 2.13 -0.68
C GLY A 225 16.14 2.06 -0.91
N CYS A 226 16.58 2.05 -2.17
CA CYS A 226 17.99 2.13 -2.52
C CYS A 226 18.68 3.36 -1.92
N ARG A 227 18.02 4.52 -1.96
CA ARG A 227 18.59 5.74 -1.41
C ARG A 227 18.62 5.76 0.11
N LEU A 228 17.54 5.33 0.77
CA LEU A 228 17.48 5.22 2.24
C LEU A 228 18.56 4.25 2.77
N PHE A 229 18.76 3.12 2.09
CA PHE A 229 19.79 2.15 2.46
C PHE A 229 21.21 2.74 2.36
N GLN A 230 21.50 3.50 1.30
CA GLN A 230 22.77 4.22 1.17
C GLN A 230 22.97 5.20 2.33
N LEU A 231 21.96 6.02 2.62
CA LEU A 231 22.01 6.99 3.74
C LEU A 231 22.20 6.31 5.10
N GLY A 232 21.61 5.13 5.31
CA GLY A 232 21.77 4.35 6.54
C GLY A 232 23.09 3.56 6.63
N LYS A 233 23.89 3.51 5.55
CA LYS A 233 25.22 2.89 5.50
C LYS A 233 26.36 3.90 5.57
N SER A 234 26.14 5.12 5.09
CA SER A 234 27.18 6.14 5.01
C SER A 234 27.69 6.55 6.39
N ASN A 235 28.81 5.97 6.85
CA ASN A 235 29.83 6.77 7.53
C ASN A 235 30.61 7.46 6.40
N HIS A 236 30.29 8.72 6.09
CA HIS A 236 31.13 9.49 5.17
C HIS A 236 32.43 9.87 5.91
N GLY A 237 33.39 8.94 5.89
CA GLY A 237 34.81 9.22 6.12
C GLY A 237 35.43 9.88 4.90
#